data_AF-A0A419I026-F1
#
_entry.id   AF-A0A419I026-F1
#
_cell.length_a   1.000
_cell.length_b   1.000
_cell.length_c   1.000
_cell.angle_alpha   90.00
_cell.angle_beta   90.00
_cell.angle_gamma   90.00
#
_symmetry.space_group_name_H-M   'P 1'
#
loop_
_entity.id
_entity.type
_entity.pdbx_description
1 polymer ?
#
loop_
_entity_poly.entity_id
_entity_poly.type
_entity_poly.pdbx_seq_one_letter_code
_entity_poly.pdbx_strand_id
1 'polypeptide(L)'
;MALRSLLVCGAAALALIAGAGTAQAIDVPATTDKYLFSISLPQFEQIRGTNANADVLDWSSDGCSWSPDKPLGWNFLPACHRHDFGYRNYKKQNRFGHDTRLRIDDNLKRDLYGICGSNPACRKTADLYYAAVRKFGGP
;
A
#
# COMPACT_ATOMS: atom_id res chain seq x y z
N MET A 1 -2.61 0.90 -81.17
CA MET A 1 -1.42 0.63 -80.32
C MET A 1 -0.67 1.95 -80.14
N ALA A 2 -0.11 2.36 -79.00
CA ALA A 2 -0.24 1.99 -77.58
C ALA A 2 0.49 3.12 -76.78
N LEU A 3 0.25 3.45 -75.50
CA LEU A 3 -0.65 2.92 -74.44
C LEU A 3 -1.21 4.13 -73.63
N ARG A 4 -1.86 3.90 -72.48
CA ARG A 4 -2.26 4.96 -71.52
C ARG A 4 -1.18 5.15 -70.43
N SER A 5 -0.86 6.39 -70.08
CA SER A 5 -0.08 6.72 -68.87
C SER A 5 -0.90 7.61 -67.94
N LEU A 6 -1.68 6.97 -67.06
CA LEU A 6 -2.27 7.64 -65.90
C LEU A 6 -1.21 7.73 -64.81
N LEU A 7 -0.78 8.94 -64.45
CA LEU A 7 0.00 9.18 -63.24
C LEU A 7 -0.91 8.99 -62.03
N VAL A 8 -0.70 7.89 -61.31
CA VAL A 8 -1.48 7.54 -60.12
C VAL A 8 -0.99 8.36 -58.93
N CYS A 9 -1.90 9.10 -58.29
CA CYS A 9 -1.63 9.78 -57.03
C CYS A 9 -1.35 8.77 -55.90
N GLY A 10 -0.09 8.68 -55.47
CA GLY A 10 0.34 7.88 -54.31
C GLY A 10 0.56 8.73 -53.07
N ALA A 11 -0.51 9.23 -52.44
CA ALA A 11 -0.40 9.89 -51.14
C ALA A 11 -0.19 8.84 -50.03
N ALA A 12 1.04 8.67 -49.57
CA ALA A 12 1.38 7.77 -48.47
C ALA A 12 0.89 8.34 -47.12
N ALA A 13 -0.36 8.04 -46.75
CA ALA A 13 -0.90 8.37 -45.44
C ALA A 13 -0.27 7.48 -44.36
N LEU A 14 0.80 7.97 -43.70
CA LEU A 14 1.26 7.38 -42.45
C LEU A 14 0.18 7.62 -41.37
N ALA A 15 -0.63 6.61 -41.13
CA ALA A 15 -1.51 6.58 -39.96
C ALA A 15 -0.64 6.43 -38.70
N LEU A 16 -0.34 7.55 -38.05
CA LEU A 16 0.20 7.56 -36.70
C LEU A 16 -0.83 6.96 -35.75
N ILE A 17 -0.69 5.67 -35.44
CA ILE A 17 -1.43 5.02 -34.36
C ILE A 17 -0.86 5.56 -33.05
N ALA A 18 -1.36 6.73 -32.64
CA ALA A 18 -1.12 7.30 -31.33
C ALA A 18 -1.82 6.43 -30.29
N GLY A 19 -1.10 5.40 -29.82
CA GLY A 19 -1.50 4.57 -28.70
C GLY A 19 -1.49 5.41 -27.42
N ALA A 20 -2.55 6.20 -27.21
CA ALA A 20 -2.84 6.82 -25.94
C ALA A 20 -3.13 5.72 -24.94
N GLY A 21 -2.08 5.26 -24.24
CA GLY A 21 -2.20 4.26 -23.19
C GLY A 21 -3.13 4.79 -22.10
N THR A 22 -4.35 4.27 -22.06
CA THR A 22 -5.28 4.56 -20.98
C THR A 22 -4.66 4.03 -19.69
N ALA A 23 -4.36 4.93 -18.75
CA ALA A 23 -3.92 4.54 -17.42
C ALA A 23 -5.02 3.66 -16.82
N GLN A 24 -4.73 2.37 -16.65
CA GLN A 24 -5.71 1.44 -16.10
C GLN A 24 -5.98 1.82 -14.64
N ALA A 25 -7.23 2.15 -14.31
CA ALA A 25 -7.63 2.40 -12.94
C ALA A 25 -7.35 1.16 -12.08
N ILE A 26 -6.69 1.35 -10.93
CA ILE A 26 -6.38 0.24 -10.04
C ILE A 26 -7.62 -0.26 -9.29
N ASP A 27 -7.65 -1.54 -8.96
CA ASP A 27 -8.53 -2.04 -7.90
C ASP A 27 -7.99 -1.56 -6.55
N VAL A 28 -8.60 -0.50 -6.01
CA VAL A 28 -8.16 0.18 -4.79
C VAL A 28 -8.24 -0.73 -3.55
N PRO A 29 -9.35 -1.45 -3.27
CA PRO A 29 -9.39 -2.47 -2.23
C PRO A 29 -8.33 -3.57 -2.38
N ALA A 30 -8.22 -4.21 -3.56
CA ALA A 30 -7.25 -5.29 -3.77
C ALA A 30 -5.79 -4.81 -3.67
N THR A 31 -5.50 -3.59 -4.11
CA THR A 31 -4.18 -2.98 -3.97
C THR A 31 -3.85 -2.70 -2.50
N THR A 32 -4.82 -2.21 -1.72
CA THR A 32 -4.69 -2.02 -0.27
C THR A 32 -4.38 -3.36 0.42
N ASP A 33 -5.12 -4.41 0.08
CA ASP A 33 -4.97 -5.74 0.69
C ASP A 33 -3.63 -6.40 0.31
N LYS A 34 -3.19 -6.20 -0.95
CA LYS A 34 -1.86 -6.61 -1.41
C LYS A 34 -0.75 -5.95 -0.60
N TYR A 35 -0.84 -4.64 -0.37
CA TYR A 35 0.18 -3.87 0.36
C TYR A 35 0.21 -4.21 1.86
N LEU A 36 -0.93 -4.56 2.45
CA LEU A 36 -1.00 -5.01 3.85
C LEU A 36 -0.51 -6.44 4.04
N PHE A 37 -1.01 -7.40 3.25
CA PHE A 37 -0.95 -8.83 3.60
C PHE A 37 -0.12 -9.70 2.67
N SER A 38 0.22 -9.22 1.46
CA SER A 38 0.87 -10.03 0.42
C SER A 38 2.29 -9.60 0.07
N ILE A 39 2.83 -8.58 0.76
CA ILE A 39 4.20 -8.09 0.58
C ILE A 39 4.95 -8.01 1.92
N SER A 40 6.28 -8.00 1.85
CA SER A 40 7.13 -7.81 3.02
C SER A 40 7.08 -6.36 3.52
N LEU A 41 7.39 -6.15 4.81
CA LEU A 41 7.44 -4.81 5.39
C LEU A 41 8.46 -3.87 4.70
N PRO A 42 9.69 -4.32 4.33
CA PRO A 42 10.60 -3.48 3.56
C PRO A 42 10.05 -3.09 2.17
N GLN A 43 9.33 -4.00 1.51
CA GLN A 43 8.69 -3.70 0.21
C GLN A 43 7.53 -2.71 0.38
N PHE A 44 6.78 -2.80 1.47
CA PHE A 44 5.76 -1.80 1.80
C PHE A 44 6.38 -0.41 1.99
N GLU A 45 7.46 -0.28 2.76
CA GLU A 45 8.13 1.01 2.96
C GLU A 45 8.72 1.60 1.66
N GLN A 46 9.20 0.76 0.74
CA GLN A 46 9.64 1.20 -0.59
C GLN A 46 8.48 1.79 -1.41
N ILE A 47 7.31 1.14 -1.41
CA ILE A 47 6.10 1.62 -2.11
C ILE A 47 5.55 2.88 -1.44
N ARG A 48 5.55 2.93 -0.10
CA ARG A 48 5.21 4.11 0.69
C ARG A 48 6.09 5.30 0.31
N GLY A 49 7.39 5.10 0.18
CA GLY A 49 8.35 6.13 -0.22
C GLY A 49 8.12 6.73 -1.61
N THR A 50 7.39 6.05 -2.50
CA THR A 50 7.00 6.60 -3.81
C THR A 50 5.61 7.24 -3.84
N ASN A 51 4.83 7.14 -2.75
CA ASN A 51 3.43 7.58 -2.69
C ASN A 51 2.57 6.99 -3.83
N ALA A 52 2.78 5.70 -4.16
CA ALA A 52 2.11 5.06 -5.28
C ALA A 52 0.57 5.14 -5.17
N ASN A 53 -0.08 5.66 -6.23
CA ASN A 53 -1.54 5.85 -6.30
C ASN A 53 -2.11 6.77 -5.18
N ALA A 54 -1.38 7.82 -4.77
CA ALA A 54 -1.80 8.75 -3.71
C ALA A 54 -3.04 9.59 -4.01
N ASP A 55 -3.52 9.59 -5.26
CA ASP A 55 -4.83 10.13 -5.66
C ASP A 55 -5.99 9.32 -5.05
N VAL A 56 -5.81 8.01 -4.88
CA VAL A 56 -6.84 7.08 -4.37
C VAL A 56 -6.51 6.47 -3.01
N LEU A 57 -5.24 6.17 -2.73
CA LEU A 57 -4.77 5.61 -1.46
C LEU A 57 -4.37 6.71 -0.47
N ASP A 58 -4.74 6.53 0.80
CA ASP A 58 -4.27 7.38 1.90
C ASP A 58 -2.91 6.89 2.41
N TRP A 59 -1.88 7.72 2.24
CA TRP A 59 -0.53 7.48 2.74
C TRP A 59 -0.18 8.33 3.98
N SER A 60 -1.13 9.08 4.55
CA SER A 60 -0.90 9.78 5.82
C SER A 60 -0.64 8.78 6.96
N SER A 61 0.19 9.19 7.92
CA SER A 61 0.53 8.40 9.10
C SER A 61 1.03 9.33 10.21
N ASP A 62 0.71 8.99 11.46
CA ASP A 62 1.18 9.64 12.68
C ASP A 62 2.14 8.71 13.46
N GLY A 63 2.78 7.78 12.77
CA GLY A 63 3.74 6.84 13.34
C GLY A 63 3.04 5.87 14.30
N CYS A 64 3.64 5.61 15.46
CA CYS A 64 2.99 4.80 16.50
C CYS A 64 2.02 5.63 17.40
N SER A 65 1.52 6.76 16.89
CA SER A 65 0.56 7.70 17.50
C SER A 65 0.95 8.16 18.91
N TRP A 66 0.38 7.52 19.93
CA TRP A 66 0.57 7.84 21.35
C TRP A 66 1.68 7.00 22.01
N SER A 67 2.28 6.08 21.25
CA SER A 67 3.39 5.23 21.68
C SER A 67 4.69 5.65 20.99
N PRO A 68 5.87 5.46 21.62
CA PRO A 68 7.13 5.76 20.96
C PRO A 68 7.33 5.01 19.63
N ASP A 69 7.88 5.67 18.62
CA ASP A 69 8.26 5.03 17.35
C ASP A 69 9.42 4.02 17.49
N LYS A 70 10.25 4.22 18.53
CA LYS A 70 11.47 3.45 18.79
C LYS A 70 11.56 2.98 20.25
N PRO A 71 10.60 2.17 20.76
CA PRO A 71 10.60 1.76 22.16
C PRO A 71 11.88 0.97 22.48
N LEU A 72 12.61 1.43 23.50
CA LEU A 72 13.90 0.84 23.91
C LEU A 72 14.93 0.68 22.77
N GLY A 73 14.80 1.50 21.70
CA GLY A 73 15.69 1.50 20.54
C GLY A 73 15.27 0.60 19.36
N TRP A 74 14.25 -0.25 19.51
CA TRP A 74 13.75 -1.07 18.40
C TRP A 74 12.88 -0.24 17.46
N ASN A 75 13.18 -0.22 16.17
CA ASN A 75 12.47 0.64 15.20
C ASN A 75 11.10 0.07 14.81
N PHE A 76 10.04 0.45 15.55
CA PHE A 76 8.66 -0.01 15.31
C PHE A 76 7.92 0.81 14.26
N LEU A 77 8.39 2.03 13.97
CA LEU A 77 7.78 2.96 13.00
C LEU A 77 7.33 2.33 11.66
N PRO A 78 8.11 1.48 10.97
CA PRO A 78 7.65 0.87 9.70
C PRO A 78 6.38 0.02 9.86
N ALA A 79 6.25 -0.70 10.97
CA ALA A 79 5.06 -1.50 11.25
C ALA A 79 3.85 -0.61 11.55
N CYS A 80 4.07 0.50 12.27
CA CYS A 80 3.06 1.50 12.54
C CYS A 80 2.59 2.22 11.26
N HIS A 81 3.50 2.58 10.34
CA HIS A 81 3.15 3.09 9.01
C HIS A 81 2.18 2.15 8.24
N ARG A 82 2.43 0.83 8.31
CA ARG A 82 1.60 -0.16 7.62
C ARG A 82 0.25 -0.39 8.30
N HIS A 83 0.20 -0.29 9.63
CA HIS A 83 -1.02 -0.32 10.42
C HIS A 83 -1.91 0.89 10.12
N ASP A 84 -1.34 2.10 10.13
CA ASP A 84 -1.99 3.35 9.75
C ASP A 84 -2.57 3.29 8.33
N PHE A 85 -1.76 2.86 7.36
CA PHE A 85 -2.22 2.67 5.98
C PHE A 85 -3.45 1.75 5.93
N GLY A 86 -3.45 0.65 6.69
CA GLY A 86 -4.59 -0.24 6.79
C GLY A 86 -5.83 0.44 7.38
N TYR A 87 -5.69 1.05 8.55
CA TYR A 87 -6.78 1.74 9.25
C TYR A 87 -7.41 2.84 8.37
N ARG A 88 -6.58 3.73 7.82
CA ARG A 88 -7.02 4.90 7.04
C ARG A 88 -7.69 4.48 5.73
N ASN A 89 -7.09 3.56 4.98
CA ASN A 89 -7.67 3.11 3.71
C ASN A 89 -8.94 2.27 3.92
N TYR A 90 -8.99 1.35 4.89
CA TYR A 90 -10.22 0.59 5.16
C TYR A 90 -11.38 1.49 5.61
N LYS A 91 -11.09 2.55 6.39
CA LYS A 91 -12.11 3.56 6.78
C LYS A 91 -12.58 4.35 5.56
N LYS A 92 -11.66 4.89 4.74
CA LYS A 92 -11.97 5.58 3.47
C LYS A 92 -12.75 4.70 2.48
N GLN A 93 -12.56 3.39 2.54
CA GLN A 93 -13.20 2.38 1.68
C GLN A 93 -14.48 1.76 2.31
N ASN A 94 -14.99 2.32 3.42
CA ASN A 94 -16.21 1.87 4.11
C ASN A 94 -16.25 0.37 4.46
N ARG A 95 -15.08 -0.23 4.74
CA ARG A 95 -14.91 -1.65 5.07
C ARG A 95 -14.10 -1.91 6.34
N PHE A 96 -13.88 -0.87 7.14
CA PHE A 96 -13.34 -0.98 8.49
C PHE A 96 -14.45 -1.44 9.44
N GLY A 97 -14.17 -2.48 10.21
CA GLY A 97 -15.08 -3.10 11.17
C GLY A 97 -14.36 -4.19 11.94
N HIS A 98 -15.05 -4.91 12.82
CA HIS A 98 -14.42 -5.80 13.81
C HIS A 98 -13.36 -6.76 13.23
N ASP A 99 -13.73 -7.55 12.21
CA ASP A 99 -12.87 -8.62 11.68
C ASP A 99 -11.76 -8.09 10.78
N THR A 100 -12.04 -7.04 9.99
CA THR A 100 -11.03 -6.40 9.15
C THR A 100 -10.01 -5.64 9.99
N ARG A 101 -10.46 -4.95 11.04
CA ARG A 101 -9.58 -4.35 12.05
C ARG A 101 -8.74 -5.40 12.76
N LEU A 102 -9.32 -6.51 13.21
CA LEU A 102 -8.56 -7.62 13.83
C LEU A 102 -7.46 -8.11 12.89
N ARG A 103 -7.77 -8.33 11.61
CA ARG A 103 -6.78 -8.75 10.61
C ARG A 103 -5.65 -7.73 10.40
N ILE A 104 -5.93 -6.43 10.50
CA ILE A 104 -4.91 -5.36 10.42
C ILE A 104 -4.05 -5.31 11.70
N ASP A 105 -4.68 -5.43 12.89
CA ASP A 105 -3.98 -5.45 14.18
C ASP A 105 -3.07 -6.69 14.30
N ASP A 106 -3.52 -7.85 13.84
CA ASP A 106 -2.72 -9.09 13.78
C ASP A 106 -1.54 -8.96 12.80
N ASN A 107 -1.70 -8.16 11.74
CA ASN A 107 -0.62 -7.87 10.79
C ASN A 107 0.43 -6.93 11.39
N LEU A 108 0.01 -5.90 12.15
CA LEU A 108 0.93 -5.09 12.97
C LEU A 108 1.72 -5.99 13.92
N LYS A 109 1.07 -6.91 14.64
CA LYS A 109 1.78 -7.83 15.54
C LYS A 109 2.81 -8.68 14.80
N ARG A 110 2.48 -9.19 13.60
CA ARG A 110 3.39 -9.95 12.74
C ARG A 110 4.60 -9.13 12.33
N ASP A 111 4.40 -7.88 11.94
CA ASP A 111 5.49 -6.96 11.55
C ASP A 111 6.42 -6.63 12.71
N LEU A 112 5.86 -6.30 13.87
CA LEU A 112 6.62 -6.05 15.09
C LEU A 112 7.42 -7.30 15.50
N TYR A 113 6.84 -8.50 15.42
CA TYR A 113 7.58 -9.75 15.66
C TYR A 113 8.69 -10.00 14.63
N GLY A 114 8.49 -9.58 13.37
CA GLY A 114 9.53 -9.60 12.34
C GLY A 114 10.71 -8.69 12.68
N ILE A 115 10.43 -7.44 13.09
CA ILE A 115 11.43 -6.47 13.57
C ILE A 115 12.18 -7.03 14.80
N CYS A 116 11.48 -7.68 15.72
CA CYS A 116 12.06 -8.21 16.95
C CYS A 116 12.95 -9.46 16.77
N GLY A 117 12.85 -10.18 15.65
CA GLY A 117 13.52 -11.47 15.49
C GLY A 117 13.19 -12.41 16.65
N SER A 118 14.19 -12.98 17.31
CA SER A 118 14.05 -13.82 18.51
C SER A 118 14.10 -13.07 19.85
N ASN A 119 14.24 -11.74 19.87
CA ASN A 119 14.43 -10.98 21.10
C ASN A 119 13.15 -10.99 21.98
N PRO A 120 13.18 -11.55 23.21
CA PRO A 120 11.98 -11.73 24.03
C PRO A 120 11.45 -10.42 24.61
N ALA A 121 12.33 -9.47 24.97
CA ALA A 121 11.93 -8.18 25.49
C ALA A 121 11.22 -7.36 24.40
N CYS A 122 11.77 -7.34 23.18
CA CYS A 122 11.16 -6.71 22.01
C CYS A 122 9.79 -7.32 21.71
N ARG A 123 9.68 -8.66 21.67
CA ARG A 123 8.38 -9.33 21.45
C ARG A 123 7.37 -9.00 22.55
N LYS A 124 7.80 -8.85 23.81
CA LYS A 124 6.91 -8.42 24.89
C LYS A 124 6.44 -6.98 24.73
N THR A 125 7.29 -6.08 24.23
CA THR A 125 6.88 -4.73 23.83
C THR A 125 5.91 -4.76 22.64
N ALA A 126 6.14 -5.62 21.64
CA ALA A 126 5.22 -5.82 20.53
C ALA A 126 3.83 -6.33 20.98
N ASP A 127 3.78 -7.24 21.96
CA ASP A 127 2.52 -7.67 22.60
C ASP A 127 1.76 -6.50 23.25
N LEU A 128 2.46 -5.55 23.88
CA LEU A 128 1.86 -4.36 24.49
C LEU A 128 1.27 -3.42 23.43
N TYR A 129 1.97 -3.21 22.30
CA TYR A 129 1.48 -2.39 21.19
C TYR A 129 0.23 -3.01 20.57
N TYR A 130 0.25 -4.32 20.32
CA TYR A 130 -0.92 -5.06 19.86
C TYR A 130 -2.10 -4.95 20.84
N ALA A 131 -1.87 -5.18 22.13
CA ALA A 131 -2.91 -5.08 23.14
C ALA A 131 -3.50 -3.65 23.22
N ALA A 132 -2.67 -2.62 23.07
CA ALA A 132 -3.11 -1.23 23.02
C ALA A 132 -4.01 -0.95 21.80
N VAL A 133 -3.61 -1.33 20.58
CA VAL A 133 -4.46 -1.11 19.39
C VAL A 133 -5.75 -1.92 19.44
N ARG A 134 -5.74 -3.16 19.99
CA ARG A 134 -6.96 -3.95 20.22
C ARG A 134 -7.91 -3.28 21.22
N LYS A 135 -7.38 -2.64 22.27
CA LYS A 135 -8.19 -1.99 23.31
C LYS A 135 -8.70 -0.61 22.91
N PHE A 136 -7.92 0.18 22.18
CA PHE A 136 -8.18 1.63 22.00
C PHE A 136 -8.39 2.08 20.55
N GLY A 137 -8.13 1.26 19.53
CA GLY A 137 -8.12 1.66 18.11
C GLY A 137 -9.47 2.07 17.48
N GLY A 138 -10.58 2.00 18.21
CA GLY A 138 -11.94 2.29 17.71
C GLY A 138 -12.50 1.21 16.75
N PRO A 139 -13.82 1.10 16.59
CA PRO A 139 -14.42 0.21 15.59
C PRO A 139 -14.15 0.66 14.15
#